data_AF-A0A971KEF0-F1
#
_entry.id   AF-A0A971KEF0-F1
#
_cell.length_a   1.000
_cell.length_b   1.000
_cell.length_c   1.000
_cell.angle_alpha   90.00
_cell.angle_beta   90.00
_cell.angle_gamma   90.00
#
_symmetry.space_group_name_H-M   'P 1'
#
loop_
_entity.id
_entity.type
_entity.pdbx_description
1 polymer ?
#
loop_
_entity_poly.entity_id
_entity_poly.type
_entity_poly.pdbx_seq_one_letter_code
_entity_poly.pdbx_strand_id
1 'polypeptide(L)'
;MNLNSLAPNLDLIANIIKWYIQKYGLLSYTIIIVGSIYFICIKALLINIRNKQYDRVLMIIILMLIVLGGLIGFGIESSLN
;
A
#
# COMPACT_ATOMS: atom_id res chain seq x y z
N MET A 1 -34.69 2.22 -19.48
CA MET A 1 -33.92 2.03 -18.23
C MET A 1 -32.83 1.00 -18.52
N ASN A 2 -31.57 1.42 -18.60
CA ASN A 2 -30.44 0.50 -18.57
C ASN A 2 -29.35 1.18 -17.72
N LEU A 3 -29.38 0.92 -16.41
CA LEU A 3 -28.54 1.52 -15.38
C LEU A 3 -27.15 0.83 -15.27
N ASN A 4 -26.80 -0.05 -16.22
CA ASN A 4 -25.60 -0.90 -16.12
C ASN A 4 -24.36 -0.34 -16.86
N SER A 5 -24.45 0.85 -17.47
CA SER A 5 -23.34 1.41 -18.26
C SER A 5 -22.40 2.35 -17.47
N LEU A 6 -22.61 2.52 -16.16
CA LEU A 6 -21.77 3.38 -15.30
C LEU A 6 -20.70 2.62 -14.51
N ALA A 7 -20.49 1.33 -14.76
CA ALA A 7 -19.34 0.59 -14.24
C ALA A 7 -18.24 0.33 -15.31
N PRO A 8 -17.78 1.30 -16.12
CA PRO A 8 -16.65 1.06 -16.98
C PRO A 8 -15.35 1.16 -16.15
N ASN A 9 -14.42 0.23 -16.40
CA ASN A 9 -12.98 0.33 -16.10
C ASN A 9 -12.41 -0.15 -14.76
N LEU A 10 -13.16 -0.82 -13.87
CA LEU A 10 -12.51 -1.52 -12.74
C LEU A 10 -11.95 -2.89 -13.16
N ASP A 11 -12.59 -3.57 -14.11
CA ASP A 11 -12.13 -4.88 -14.64
C ASP A 11 -10.77 -4.81 -15.33
N LEU A 12 -10.46 -3.72 -16.03
CA LEU A 12 -9.15 -3.53 -16.68
C LEU A 12 -8.03 -3.43 -15.66
N ILE A 13 -8.24 -2.63 -14.61
CA ILE A 13 -7.28 -2.47 -13.51
C ILE A 13 -7.10 -3.80 -12.77
N ALA A 14 -8.20 -4.50 -12.48
CA ALA A 14 -8.16 -5.81 -11.84
C ALA A 14 -7.41 -6.86 -12.68
N ASN A 15 -7.59 -6.85 -14.01
CA ASN A 15 -6.87 -7.75 -14.92
C ASN A 15 -5.39 -7.42 -15.04
N ILE A 16 -5.02 -6.14 -15.07
CA ILE A 16 -3.60 -5.72 -15.06
C ILE A 16 -2.94 -6.15 -13.74
N ILE A 17 -3.62 -5.95 -12.61
CA ILE A 17 -3.12 -6.37 -11.29
C ILE A 17 -2.99 -7.90 -11.24
N LYS A 18 -3.98 -8.66 -11.71
CA LYS A 18 -3.89 -10.14 -11.80
C LYS A 18 -2.73 -10.59 -12.67
N TRP A 19 -2.57 -10.00 -13.85
CA TRP A 19 -1.45 -10.31 -14.75
C TRP A 19 -0.10 -9.98 -14.11
N TYR A 20 -0.01 -8.85 -13.41
CA TYR A 20 1.20 -8.43 -12.72
C TYR A 20 1.56 -9.38 -11.58
N ILE A 21 0.58 -9.77 -10.74
CA ILE A 21 0.76 -10.74 -9.66
C ILE A 21 1.17 -12.10 -10.22
N GLN A 22 0.57 -12.56 -11.32
CA GLN A 22 0.97 -13.81 -11.97
C GLN A 22 2.40 -13.76 -12.53
N LYS A 23 2.83 -12.62 -13.05
CA LYS A 23 4.13 -12.48 -13.74
C LYS A 23 5.31 -12.19 -12.80
N TYR A 24 5.09 -11.38 -11.78
CA TYR A 24 6.13 -10.91 -10.85
C TYR A 24 5.99 -11.48 -9.43
N GLY A 25 4.90 -12.20 -9.17
CA GLY A 25 4.58 -12.76 -7.86
C GLY A 25 3.93 -11.75 -6.90
N LEU A 26 3.23 -12.30 -5.92
CA LEU A 26 2.52 -11.56 -4.88
C LEU A 26 3.47 -10.62 -4.08
N LEU A 27 4.69 -11.08 -3.81
CA LEU A 27 5.70 -10.32 -3.06
C LEU A 27 6.13 -9.04 -3.78
N SER A 28 6.30 -9.09 -5.11
CA SER A 28 6.69 -7.91 -5.89
C SER A 28 5.60 -6.83 -5.88
N TYR A 29 4.34 -7.24 -6.03
CA TYR A 29 3.19 -6.35 -5.93
C TYR A 29 3.09 -5.70 -4.55
N THR A 30 3.25 -6.50 -3.49
CA THR A 30 3.22 -6.03 -2.10
C THR A 30 4.34 -5.02 -1.82
N ILE A 31 5.56 -5.27 -2.30
CA ILE A 31 6.68 -4.33 -2.16
C ILE A 31 6.40 -2.99 -2.85
N ILE A 32 5.78 -2.99 -4.04
CA ILE A 32 5.48 -1.76 -4.78
C ILE A 32 4.44 -0.91 -4.05
N ILE A 33 3.36 -1.52 -3.57
CA ILE A 33 2.31 -0.82 -2.84
C ILE A 33 2.87 -0.26 -1.53
N VAL A 34 3.53 -1.11 -0.75
CA VAL A 34 4.08 -0.71 0.56
C VAL A 34 5.18 0.32 0.38
N GLY A 35 6.05 0.16 -0.61
CA GLY A 35 7.09 1.14 -0.96
C GLY A 35 6.50 2.50 -1.33
N SER A 36 5.40 2.53 -2.09
CA SER A 36 4.72 3.78 -2.46
C SER A 36 4.12 4.50 -1.24
N ILE A 37 3.49 3.75 -0.33
CA ILE A 37 2.94 4.29 0.92
C ILE A 37 4.07 4.83 1.80
N TYR A 38 5.17 4.09 1.93
CA TYR A 38 6.35 4.49 2.70
C TYR A 38 6.96 5.78 2.16
N PHE A 39 7.07 5.92 0.84
CA PHE A 39 7.61 7.12 0.22
C PHE A 39 6.81 8.38 0.59
N ILE A 40 5.48 8.29 0.57
CA ILE A 40 4.58 9.39 0.97
C ILE A 40 4.75 9.69 2.46
N CYS A 41 4.80 8.66 3.30
CA CYS A 41 4.96 8.82 4.75
C CYS A 41 6.30 9.47 5.10
N ILE A 42 7.41 9.09 4.44
CA ILE A 42 8.73 9.71 4.67
C ILE A 42 8.71 11.19 4.29
N LYS A 43 8.11 11.55 3.14
CA LYS A 43 7.96 12.96 2.76
C LYS A 43 7.14 13.75 3.77
N ALA A 44 6.02 13.21 4.23
CA ALA A 44 5.18 13.84 5.24
C ALA A 44 5.93 14.00 6.58
N LEU A 45 6.71 12.99 6.98
CA LEU A 45 7.51 13.00 8.19
C LEU A 45 8.59 14.09 8.15
N LEU A 46 9.34 14.21 7.05
CA LEU A 46 10.34 15.26 6.86
C LEU A 46 9.75 16.67 6.96
N ILE A 47 8.58 16.88 6.36
CA ILE A 47 7.88 18.18 6.42
C ILE A 47 7.42 18.48 7.86
N ASN A 48 6.84 17.50 8.54
CA ASN A 48 6.31 17.70 9.90
C ASN A 48 7.42 17.86 10.95
N ILE A 49 8.57 17.19 10.78
CA ILE A 49 9.77 17.42 11.60
C ILE A 49 10.25 18.86 11.43
N ARG A 50 10.35 19.34 10.18
CA ARG A 50 10.77 20.71 9.90
C ARG A 50 9.83 21.76 10.52
N ASN A 51 8.54 21.45 10.58
CA ASN A 51 7.51 22.30 11.20
C ASN A 51 7.37 22.11 12.72
N LYS A 52 8.23 21.29 13.36
CA LYS A 52 8.19 20.96 14.80
C LYS A 52 6.85 20.40 15.29
N GLN A 53 6.08 19.77 14.40
CA GLN A 53 4.78 19.16 14.71
C GLN A 53 4.97 17.71 15.16
N TYR A 54 5.56 17.52 16.35
CA TYR A 54 5.96 16.20 16.86
C TYR A 54 4.78 15.23 17.05
N ASP A 55 3.60 15.73 17.41
CA ASP A 55 2.37 14.92 17.51
C ASP A 55 2.04 14.21 16.19
N ARG A 56 2.09 14.95 15.07
CA ARG A 56 1.88 14.39 13.72
C ARG A 56 3.01 13.46 13.28
N VAL A 57 4.25 13.74 13.68
CA VAL A 57 5.39 12.86 13.40
C VAL A 57 5.18 11.51 14.09
N LEU A 58 4.76 11.52 15.36
CA LEU A 58 4.50 10.33 16.14
C LEU A 58 3.36 9.49 15.52
N MET A 59 2.29 10.14 15.06
CA MET A 59 1.21 9.49 14.32
C MET A 59 1.72 8.80 13.04
N ILE A 60 2.58 9.46 12.25
CA ILE A 60 3.15 8.88 11.02
C ILE A 60 4.05 7.67 11.33
N ILE A 61 4.84 7.74 12.40
CA ILE A 61 5.70 6.63 12.83
C ILE A 61 4.84 5.41 13.24
N ILE A 62 3.77 5.62 14.01
CA ILE A 62 2.83 4.54 14.37
C ILE A 62 2.21 3.93 13.11
N LEU A 63 1.79 4.75 12.14
CA LEU A 63 1.25 4.26 10.87
C LEU A 63 2.28 3.39 10.12
N MET A 64 3.54 3.82 10.04
CA MET A 64 4.61 3.04 9.43
C MET A 64 4.80 1.68 10.12
N LEU A 65 4.77 1.63 11.46
CA LEU A 65 4.86 0.39 12.23
C LEU A 65 3.70 -0.56 11.96
N ILE A 66 2.47 -0.06 11.85
CA ILE A 66 1.30 -0.88 11.52
C ILE A 66 1.45 -1.49 10.13
N VAL A 67 1.89 -0.71 9.14
CA VAL A 67 2.12 -1.20 7.76
C VAL A 67 3.22 -2.27 7.73
N LEU A 68 4.30 -2.09 8.49
CA LEU A 68 5.36 -3.10 8.65
C LEU A 68 4.83 -4.39 9.30
N GLY A 69 4.04 -4.27 10.37
CA GLY A 69 3.41 -5.40 11.03
C GLY A 69 2.48 -6.18 10.11
N GLY A 70 1.68 -5.48 9.30
CA GLY A 70 0.84 -6.10 8.26
C GLY A 70 1.65 -6.83 7.19
N LEU A 71 2.79 -6.29 6.79
CA LEU A 71 3.70 -6.92 5.83
C LEU A 71 4.30 -8.22 6.37
N ILE A 72 4.77 -8.18 7.62
CA ILE A 72 5.38 -9.32 8.29
C ILE A 72 4.33 -10.42 8.50
N GLY A 73 3.13 -10.06 8.98
CA GLY A 73 2.01 -11.00 9.13
C GLY A 73 1.65 -11.66 7.80
N PHE A 74 1.49 -10.87 6.74
CA PHE A 74 1.22 -11.37 5.40
C PHE A 74 2.33 -12.29 4.86
N GLY A 75 3.60 -11.93 5.10
CA GLY A 75 4.74 -12.74 4.69
C GLY A 75 4.81 -14.09 5.40
N ILE A 76 4.50 -14.12 6.69
CA ILE A 76 4.45 -15.37 7.48
C ILE A 76 3.31 -16.27 6.99
N GLU A 77 2.11 -15.72 6.82
CA GLU A 77 0.93 -16.47 6.41
C GLU A 77 1.07 -17.02 4.98
N SER A 78 1.66 -16.24 4.08
CA SER A 78 1.96 -16.66 2.71
C SER A 78 3.15 -17.63 2.59
N SER A 79 3.98 -17.79 3.64
CA SER A 79 5.09 -18.76 3.67
C SER A 79 4.68 -20.11 4.28
N LEU A 80 3.59 -20.14 5.03
CA LEU A 80 3.05 -21.33 5.69
C LEU A 80 2.03 -22.11 4.81
N ASN A 81 1.63 -21.51 3.68
CA ASN A 81 0.64 -22.01 2.73
C ASN A 81 1.32 -22.36 1.40
#